data_AF-A0A9E0IQ44-F1
#
_entry.id   AF-A0A9E0IQ44-F1
#
_cell.length_a   1.000
_cell.length_b   1.000
_cell.length_c   1.000
_cell.angle_alpha   90.00
_cell.angle_beta   90.00
_cell.angle_gamma   90.00
#
_symmetry.space_group_name_H-M   'P 1'
#
loop_
_entity.id
_entity.type
_entity.pdbx_description
1 polymer ?
#
loop_
_entity_poly.entity_id
_entity_poly.type
_entity_poly.pdbx_seq_one_letter_code
_entity_poly.pdbx_strand_id
1 'polypeptide(L)' 'MARTLDAFRNHGGQWLLLASFVDDARVRAEPFEVFELDLSLLWADVARAPGPG' A
#
# COMPACT_ATOMS: atom_id res chain seq x y z
N MET A 1 0.84 9.91 11.70
CA MET A 1 0.58 8.45 11.63
C MET A 1 1.36 7.90 10.46
N ALA A 2 1.97 6.72 10.58
CA ALA A 2 2.70 6.09 9.49
C ALA A 2 1.72 5.48 8.46
N ARG A 3 2.02 5.61 7.17
CA ARG A 3 1.26 5.01 6.06
C ARG A 3 2.06 3.84 5.52
N THR A 4 1.48 2.65 5.56
CA THR A 4 2.17 1.41 5.21
C THR A 4 1.27 0.51 4.41
N LEU A 5 1.87 -0.29 3.53
CA LEU A 5 1.21 -1.40 2.84
C LEU A 5 2.06 -2.66 3.01
N ASP A 6 1.44 -3.74 3.47
CA ASP A 6 2.07 -5.05 3.58
C ASP A 6 1.45 -6.01 2.55
N ALA A 7 2.31 -6.61 1.72
CA ALA A 7 1.91 -7.60 0.74
C ALA A 7 2.06 -9.01 1.31
N PHE A 8 1.02 -9.83 1.19
CA PHE A 8 1.01 -11.21 1.68
C PHE A 8 0.66 -12.21 0.57
N ARG A 9 1.26 -13.39 0.62
CA ARG A 9 0.83 -14.56 -0.16
C ARG A 9 0.07 -15.53 0.73
N ASN A 10 -1.06 -16.04 0.24
CA ASN A 10 -1.71 -17.19 0.89
C ASN A 10 -1.00 -18.48 0.47
N HIS A 11 -0.48 -19.24 1.44
CA HIS A 11 0.11 -20.56 1.25
C HIS A 11 -0.62 -21.57 2.15
N GLY A 12 -1.58 -22.29 1.58
CA GLY A 12 -2.31 -23.33 2.30
C GLY A 12 -3.09 -22.82 3.52
N GLY A 13 -3.67 -21.61 3.43
CA GLY A 13 -4.40 -20.98 4.54
C GLY A 13 -3.51 -20.16 5.50
N GLN A 14 -2.20 -20.15 5.30
CA GLN A 14 -1.28 -19.28 6.03
C GLN A 14 -0.92 -18.05 5.20
N TRP A 15 -0.92 -16.87 5.82
CA TRP A 15 -0.49 -15.63 5.16
C TRP A 15 0.99 -15.39 5.43
N LEU A 16 1.80 -15.43 4.37
CA LEU A 16 3.24 -15.17 4.41
C LEU A 16 3.51 -13.74 3.96
N LEU A 17 4.16 -12.95 4.80
CA LEU A 17 4.59 -11.60 4.45
C LEU A 17 5.64 -11.68 3.34
N LEU A 18 5.39 -10.99 2.23
CA LEU A 18 6.32 -10.88 1.11
C LEU A 18 7.16 -9.61 1.23
N ALA A 19 6.52 -8.48 1.52
CA ALA A 19 7.17 -7.19 1.61
C ALA A 19 6.31 -6.18 2.39
N SER A 20 7.00 -5.20 2.98
CA SER A 20 6.40 -4.03 3.61
C SER A 20 6.86 -2.78 2.88
N PHE A 21 5.91 -1.90 2.59
CA PHE A 21 6.11 -0.63 1.88
C PHE A 21 5.62 0.52 2.74
N VAL A 22 6.22 1.69 2.55
CA VAL A 22 5.93 2.88 3.34
C VAL A 22 5.66 4.07 2.43
N ASP A 23 4.86 5.01 2.96
CA ASP A 23 4.58 6.31 2.36
C ASP A 23 4.10 6.23 0.90
N ASP A 24 4.87 6.80 -0.03
CA ASP A 24 4.58 6.96 -1.47
C ASP A 24 5.34 5.93 -2.32
N ALA A 25 5.79 4.83 -1.71
CA ALA A 25 6.49 3.78 -2.43
C ALA A 25 5.68 3.29 -3.63
N ARG A 26 6.39 2.89 -4.68
CA ARG A 26 5.81 2.24 -5.85
C ARG A 26 5.91 0.74 -5.71
N VAL A 27 4.77 0.08 -5.65
CA VAL A 27 4.64 -1.34 -5.32
C VAL A 27 4.50 -2.18 -6.58
N ARG A 28 5.37 -3.19 -6.70
CA ARG A 28 5.19 -4.33 -7.60
C ARG A 28 5.25 -5.59 -6.77
N ALA A 29 4.10 -6.16 -6.49
CA ALA A 29 3.95 -7.33 -5.65
C ALA A 29 2.80 -8.19 -6.17
N GLU A 30 2.80 -9.46 -5.80
CA GLU A 30 1.76 -10.40 -6.22
C GLU A 30 0.38 -9.97 -5.72
N PRO A 31 -0.70 -10.20 -6.50
CA PRO A 31 -0.76 -10.83 -7.83
C PRO A 31 -0.65 -9.83 -9.01
N PHE A 32 -0.03 -8.68 -8.77
CA PHE A 32 -0.06 -7.52 -9.66
C PHE A 32 1.33 -7.09 -10.13
N GLU A 33 2.29 -8.00 -10.18
CA GLU A 33 3.70 -7.76 -10.53
C GLU A 33 3.87 -7.15 -11.94
N VAL A 34 2.86 -7.35 -12.79
CA VAL A 34 2.77 -6.80 -14.15
C VAL A 34 2.48 -5.30 -14.20
N PHE A 35 2.01 -4.69 -13.11
CA PHE A 35 1.83 -3.24 -13.04
C PHE A 35 2.37 -2.65 -11.73
N GLU A 36 2.61 -1.34 -11.75
CA GLU A 36 3.14 -0.60 -10.62
C GLU A 36 2.03 0.18 -9.93
N LEU A 37 1.80 -0.11 -8.65
CA LEU A 37 0.86 0.62 -7.81
C LEU A 37 1.59 1.76 -7.10
N ASP A 38 1.24 3.00 -7.43
CA ASP A 38 1.75 4.18 -6.72
C ASP A 38 0.93 4.41 -5.44
N LEU A 39 1.55 4.19 -4.27
CA LEU A 39 0.85 4.31 -2.99
C LEU A 39 0.46 5.75 -2.65
N SER A 40 1.08 6.76 -3.26
CA SER A 40 0.68 8.16 -3.04
C SER A 40 -0.80 8.40 -3.36
N LEU A 41 -1.34 7.65 -4.32
CA LEU A 41 -2.74 7.73 -4.75
C LEU A 41 -3.72 7.21 -3.70
N LEU A 42 -3.33 6.24 -2.87
CA LEU A 42 -4.19 5.69 -1.82
C LEU A 42 -4.49 6.70 -0.72
N TRP A 43 -3.62 7.71 -0.56
CA TRP A 43 -3.67 8.70 0.50
C TRP A 43 -4.13 10.08 0.05
N ALA A 44 -4.32 10.27 -1.26
CA ALA A 44 -4.62 11.56 -1.87
C ALA A 44 -5.86 12.23 -1.26
N ASP A 45 -6.88 11.44 -0.92
CA ASP A 45 -8.11 11.95 -0.29
C ASP A 45 -7.97 12.20 1.23
N VAL A 46 -7.04 11.50 1.89
CA VAL A 46 -6.77 11.65 3.32
C VAL A 46 -6.01 12.95 3.62
N ALA A 47 -5.22 13.45 2.66
CA ALA A 47 -4.51 14.73 2.79
C ALA A 47 -5.47 15.94 2.91
N ARG A 48 -6.74 15.79 2.50
CA ARG A 48 -7.75 16.84 2.68
C ARG A 48 -8.40 16.74 4.08
N ALA A 49 -7.67 17.19 5.10
CA ALA A 49 -8.29 17.61 6.36
C ALA A 49 -8.90 19.03 6.18
N PRO A 50 -10.01 19.37 6.87
CA PRO A 50 -10.87 20.50 6.53
C PRO A 50 -10.16 21.84 6.76
N GLY A 51 -10.36 22.78 5.84
CA GLY A 51 -9.91 24.15 6.05
C GLY A 51 -10.57 24.74 7.31
N PRO A 52 -9.83 25.45 8.17
CA PRO A 52 -10.46 26.30 9.17
C PRO A 52 -11.17 27.45 8.44
N GLY A 53 -12.49 27.47 8.52
CA GLY A 53 -13.31 28.64 8.23
C GLY A 53 -13.62 29.39 9.52
#